data_AF-A0A5T0GWE7-F1
#
_entry.id   AF-A0A5T0GWE7-F1
#
_cell.length_a   1.000
_cell.length_b   1.000
_cell.length_c   1.000
_cell.angle_alpha   90.00
_cell.angle_beta   90.00
_cell.angle_gamma   90.00
#
_symmetry.space_group_name_H-M   'P 1'
#
loop_
_entity.id
_entity.type
_entity.pdbx_description
1 polymer ?
#
loop_
_entity_poly.entity_id
_entity_poly.type
_entity_poly.pdbx_seq_one_letter_code
_entity_poly.pdbx_strand_id
1 'polypeptide(L)'
;MWIFFRFISGIYLKNFFIIFFSLLGFYCGIDLLLNFKDLPKAANLDLLYVMFLSFSAVPYVLPISLIFALVVSLISMIRANEFVSLYALGLSRNYVILFPFLWALFFCCIYIG
;
A
#
# COMPACT_ATOMS: atom_id res chain seq x y z
N MET A 1 5.13 7.82 23.70
CA MET A 1 4.39 6.90 22.80
C MET A 1 3.94 7.57 21.50
N TRP A 2 3.31 8.75 21.53
CA TRP A 2 2.83 9.43 20.32
C TRP A 2 3.90 9.70 19.24
N ILE A 3 5.13 10.03 19.66
CA ILE A 3 6.25 10.24 18.72
C ILE A 3 6.61 8.96 17.94
N PHE A 4 6.61 7.81 18.62
CA PHE A 4 6.93 6.51 18.02
C PHE A 4 5.84 6.04 17.07
N PHE A 5 4.57 6.26 17.45
CA PHE A 5 3.43 6.02 16.58
C PHE A 5 3.56 6.84 15.29
N ARG A 6 3.76 8.15 15.39
CA ARG A 6 3.90 9.02 14.21
C ARG A 6 5.06 8.61 13.31
N PHE A 7 6.18 8.19 13.91
CA PHE A 7 7.36 7.76 13.17
C PHE A 7 7.11 6.46 12.39
N ILE A 8 6.66 5.41 13.08
CA ILE A 8 6.42 4.08 12.48
C ILE A 8 5.30 4.16 11.45
N SER A 9 4.22 4.87 11.76
CA SER A 9 3.12 5.12 10.82
C SER A 9 3.55 5.93 9.60
N GLY A 10 4.43 6.92 9.76
CA GLY A 10 4.96 7.70 8.63
C GLY A 10 5.74 6.85 7.64
N ILE A 11 6.60 5.93 8.13
CA ILE A 11 7.34 4.99 7.30
C ILE A 11 6.36 4.04 6.59
N TYR A 12 5.41 3.49 7.33
CA TYR A 12 4.42 2.55 6.79
C TYR A 12 3.56 3.20 5.70
N LEU A 13 2.97 4.37 5.96
CA LEU A 13 2.10 5.07 5.00
C LEU A 13 2.85 5.45 3.72
N LYS A 14 4.09 5.93 3.84
CA LYS A 14 4.91 6.25 2.66
C LYS A 14 5.14 5.01 1.79
N ASN A 15 5.51 3.89 2.40
CA ASN A 15 5.72 2.64 1.68
C ASN A 15 4.41 2.10 1.09
N PHE A 16 3.30 2.22 1.82
CA PHE A 16 1.98 1.82 1.35
C PHE A 16 1.56 2.56 0.08
N PHE A 17 1.62 3.90 0.06
CA PHE A 17 1.23 4.65 -1.14
C PHE A 17 2.11 4.34 -2.35
N ILE A 18 3.42 4.22 -2.17
CA ILE A 18 4.35 3.88 -3.25
C ILE A 18 4.00 2.52 -3.87
N ILE A 19 3.75 1.52 -3.02
CA ILE A 19 3.42 0.16 -3.43
C ILE A 19 2.02 0.12 -4.06
N PHE A 20 1.03 0.76 -3.45
CA PHE A 20 -0.34 0.81 -3.93
C PHE A 20 -0.44 1.41 -5.35
N PHE A 21 0.16 2.60 -5.58
CA PHE A 21 0.16 3.22 -6.91
C PHE A 21 0.95 2.40 -7.92
N SER A 22 2.07 1.79 -7.52
CA SER A 22 2.84 0.91 -8.41
C SER A 22 2.03 -0.30 -8.87
N LEU A 23 1.38 -1.01 -7.94
CA LEU A 23 0.57 -2.17 -8.28
C LEU A 23 -0.67 -1.80 -9.09
N LEU A 24 -1.34 -0.68 -8.76
CA LEU A 24 -2.52 -0.23 -9.49
C LEU A 24 -2.16 0.15 -10.93
N GLY A 25 -1.05 0.87 -11.13
CA GLY A 25 -0.53 1.20 -12.45
C GLY A 25 -0.10 -0.05 -13.23
N PHE A 26 0.54 -1.02 -12.57
CA PHE A 26 0.96 -2.27 -13.20
C PHE A 26 -0.25 -3.11 -13.65
N TYR A 27 -1.28 -3.22 -12.81
CA TYR A 27 -2.53 -3.90 -13.14
C TYR A 27 -3.21 -3.25 -14.35
N CYS A 28 -3.39 -1.92 -14.32
CA CYS A 28 -4.02 -1.21 -15.43
C CYS A 28 -3.17 -1.30 -16.70
N GLY A 29 -1.84 -1.20 -16.58
CA GLY A 29 -0.93 -1.27 -17.72
C GLY A 29 -0.95 -2.62 -18.43
N ILE A 30 -0.97 -3.73 -17.68
CA ILE A 30 -1.06 -5.07 -18.28
C ILE A 30 -2.40 -5.26 -18.98
N ASP A 31 -3.49 -4.89 -18.32
CA ASP A 31 -4.82 -5.14 -18.86
C ASP A 31 -5.10 -4.28 -20.11
N LEU A 32 -4.63 -3.03 -20.14
CA LEU A 32 -4.63 -2.22 -21.35
C LEU A 32 -3.85 -2.89 -22.47
N LEU A 33 -2.63 -3.40 -22.20
CA LEU A 33 -1.79 -4.04 -23.21
C LEU A 33 -2.43 -5.30 -23.81
N LEU A 34 -3.16 -6.07 -23.00
CA LEU A 34 -3.85 -7.29 -23.43
C LEU A 34 -5.11 -6.97 -24.24
N ASN A 35 -5.91 -6.01 -23.79
CA ASN A 35 -7.19 -5.65 -24.42
C ASN A 35 -7.07 -4.55 -25.48
N PHE A 36 -5.84 -4.11 -25.81
CA PHE A 36 -5.57 -2.98 -26.71
C PHE A 36 -6.19 -3.12 -28.11
N LYS A 37 -6.44 -4.37 -28.56
CA LYS A 37 -7.02 -4.65 -29.88
C LYS A 37 -8.55 -4.53 -29.92
N ASP A 38 -9.20 -4.68 -28.77
CA ASP A 38 -10.66 -4.67 -28.64
C ASP A 38 -11.20 -3.31 -28.15
N LEU A 39 -10.31 -2.33 -27.94
CA LEU A 39 -10.68 -0.99 -27.51
C LEU A 39 -11.35 -0.19 -28.65
N PRO A 40 -12.51 0.45 -28.39
CA PRO A 40 -13.18 1.29 -29.37
C PRO A 40 -12.35 2.56 -29.65
N LYS A 41 -12.32 3.02 -30.92
CA LYS A 41 -11.49 4.16 -31.37
C LYS A 41 -11.83 5.53 -30.75
N ALA A 42 -12.80 5.61 -29.84
CA ALA A 42 -13.21 6.87 -29.24
C ALA A 42 -12.48 7.10 -27.91
N ALA A 43 -11.67 8.16 -27.85
CA ALA A 43 -10.87 8.50 -26.67
C ALA A 43 -11.68 8.65 -25.36
N ASN A 44 -12.96 9.00 -25.45
CA ASN A 44 -13.85 9.07 -24.29
C ASN A 44 -14.10 7.68 -23.66
N LEU A 45 -14.24 6.65 -24.49
CA LEU A 45 -14.45 5.28 -24.02
C LEU A 45 -13.16 4.70 -23.43
N ASP A 46 -11.99 5.05 -23.98
CA ASP A 46 -10.69 4.65 -23.43
C ASP A 46 -10.46 5.23 -22.02
N LEU A 47 -10.76 6.52 -21.83
CA LEU A 47 -10.65 7.16 -20.52
C LEU A 47 -11.59 6.49 -19.50
N LEU A 48 -12.84 6.23 -19.90
CA LEU A 48 -13.83 5.56 -19.06
C LEU A 48 -13.38 4.13 -18.71
N TYR A 49 -12.82 3.40 -19.67
CA TYR A 49 -12.28 2.06 -19.48
C TYR A 49 -11.16 2.05 -18.42
N VAL A 50 -10.18 2.95 -18.55
CA VAL A 50 -9.07 3.07 -17.58
C VAL A 50 -9.59 3.39 -16.17
N MET A 51 -10.57 4.28 -16.05
CA MET A 51 -11.16 4.61 -14.75
C MET A 51 -11.87 3.41 -14.13
N PHE A 52 -12.72 2.71 -14.87
CA PHE A 52 -13.42 1.52 -14.37
C PHE A 52 -12.46 0.41 -14.00
N LEU A 53 -11.46 0.16 -14.84
CA LEU A 53 -10.42 -0.82 -14.61
C LEU A 53 -9.63 -0.51 -13.34
N SER A 54 -9.29 0.76 -13.11
CA SER A 54 -8.60 1.22 -11.90
C SER A 54 -9.43 0.91 -10.65
N PHE A 55 -10.74 1.16 -10.66
CA PHE A 55 -11.62 0.82 -9.53
C PHE A 55 -11.77 -0.69 -9.33
N SER A 56 -11.89 -1.46 -10.41
CA SER A 56 -11.92 -2.92 -10.36
C SER A 56 -10.62 -3.54 -9.88
N ALA A 57 -9.48 -2.85 -10.03
CA ALA A 57 -8.18 -3.30 -9.53
C ALA A 57 -8.02 -3.16 -8.01
N VAL A 58 -8.69 -2.18 -7.39
CA VAL A 58 -8.59 -1.87 -5.96
C VAL A 58 -8.80 -3.10 -5.05
N PRO A 59 -9.85 -3.93 -5.21
CA PRO A 59 -10.05 -5.14 -4.38
C PRO A 59 -8.84 -6.06 -4.34
N TYR A 60 -8.14 -6.20 -5.46
CA TYR A 60 -7.01 -7.12 -5.59
C TYR A 60 -5.72 -6.48 -5.08
N VAL A 61 -5.50 -5.21 -5.39
CA VAL A 61 -4.27 -4.48 -5.07
C VAL A 61 -4.19 -4.07 -3.60
N LEU A 62 -5.33 -3.73 -2.98
CA LEU A 62 -5.37 -3.24 -1.60
C LEU A 62 -4.83 -4.24 -0.55
N PRO A 63 -5.27 -5.51 -0.49
CA PRO A 63 -4.72 -6.46 0.49
C PRO A 63 -3.22 -6.74 0.25
N ILE A 64 -2.81 -6.82 -1.02
CA ILE A 64 -1.42 -7.11 -1.42
C ILE A 64 -0.50 -5.95 -1.01
N SER A 65 -0.92 -4.72 -1.29
CA SER A 65 -0.15 -3.51 -0.95
C SER A 65 0.01 -3.31 0.55
N LEU A 66 -1.01 -3.60 1.37
CA LEU A 66 -0.93 -3.53 2.83
C LEU A 66 0.13 -4.48 3.42
N ILE A 67 0.17 -5.73 2.92
CA ILE A 67 1.13 -6.74 3.37
C ILE A 67 2.54 -6.37 2.92
N PHE A 68 2.73 -6.01 1.64
CA PHE A 68 4.06 -5.62 1.17
C PHE A 68 4.57 -4.35 1.84
N ALA A 69 3.71 -3.37 2.10
CA ALA A 69 4.08 -2.16 2.85
C ALA A 69 4.59 -2.49 4.25
N LEU A 70 3.97 -3.47 4.94
CA LEU A 70 4.42 -3.95 6.23
C LEU A 70 5.83 -4.53 6.13
N VAL A 71 6.04 -5.47 5.19
CA VAL A 71 7.33 -6.12 4.99
C VAL A 71 8.43 -5.11 4.65
N VAL A 72 8.17 -4.21 3.70
CA VAL A 72 9.13 -3.18 3.29
C VAL A 72 9.42 -2.20 4.42
N SER A 73 8.42 -1.82 5.22
CA SER A 73 8.61 -0.96 6.39
C SER A 73 9.54 -1.60 7.42
N LEU A 74 9.34 -2.89 7.74
CA LEU A 74 10.21 -3.62 8.66
C LEU A 74 11.64 -3.71 8.12
N ILE A 75 11.81 -4.06 6.84
CA ILE A 75 13.14 -4.11 6.21
C ILE A 75 13.82 -2.73 6.24
N SER A 76 13.07 -1.66 5.98
CA SER A 76 13.62 -0.30 6.01
C SER A 76 14.14 0.10 7.39
N MET A 77 13.38 -0.23 8.44
CA MET A 77 13.77 0.04 9.83
C MET A 77 14.95 -0.83 10.29
N ILE A 78 15.04 -2.07 9.82
CA ILE A 78 16.19 -2.95 10.09
C ILE A 78 17.45 -2.40 9.44
N ARG A 79 17.38 -2.00 8.16
CA ARG A 79 18.55 -1.46 7.43
C ARG A 79 19.06 -0.14 8.01
N ALA A 80 18.17 0.68 8.58
CA ALA A 80 18.53 1.95 9.19
C ALA A 80 18.98 1.83 10.66
N ASN A 81 19.08 0.61 11.23
CA ASN A 81 19.28 0.35 12.66
C ASN A 81 18.23 1.00 13.58
N GLU A 82 17.15 1.55 13.03
CA GLU A 82 16.02 2.12 13.76
C GLU A 82 15.28 1.05 14.56
N PHE A 83 15.21 -0.18 14.03
CA PHE A 83 14.61 -1.29 14.75
C PHE A 83 15.34 -1.55 16.07
N VAL A 84 16.67 -1.61 16.05
CA VAL A 84 17.50 -1.87 17.24
C VAL A 84 17.44 -0.70 18.22
N SER A 85 17.44 0.54 17.74
CA SER A 85 17.34 1.72 18.62
C SER A 85 15.99 1.80 19.33
N LEU A 86 14.89 1.42 18.67
CA LEU A 86 13.57 1.34 19.30
C LEU A 86 13.54 0.29 20.41
N TYR A 87 14.19 -0.87 20.25
CA TYR A 87 14.30 -1.84 21.34
C TYR A 87 15.13 -1.33 22.51
N ALA A 88 16.25 -0.65 22.23
CA ALA A 88 17.10 -0.08 23.28
C ALA A 88 16.37 0.98 24.12
N LEU A 89 15.39 1.67 23.53
CA LEU A 89 14.52 2.64 24.21
C LEU A 89 13.40 1.98 25.05
N GLY A 90 13.37 0.65 25.15
CA GLY A 90 12.39 -0.09 25.95
C GLY A 90 11.06 -0.35 25.23
N LEU A 91 11.01 -0.15 23.92
CA LEU A 91 9.81 -0.38 23.12
C LEU A 91 9.63 -1.89 22.88
N SER A 92 8.51 -2.45 23.31
CA SER A 92 8.26 -3.90 23.16
C SER A 92 8.04 -4.28 21.70
N ARG A 93 8.43 -5.53 21.36
CA ARG A 93 8.33 -6.10 20.00
C ARG A 93 6.91 -6.02 19.43
N ASN A 94 5.90 -6.09 20.30
CA ASN A 94 4.50 -6.05 19.89
C ASN A 94 4.07 -4.68 19.37
N TYR A 95 4.54 -3.58 19.97
CA TYR A 95 4.12 -2.23 19.56
C TYR A 95 4.62 -1.86 18.16
N VAL A 96 5.80 -2.34 17.77
CA VAL A 96 6.36 -2.08 16.43
C VAL A 96 5.48 -2.66 15.33
N ILE A 97 4.82 -3.81 15.59
CA ILE A 97 3.91 -4.46 14.64
C ILE A 97 2.48 -3.94 14.80
N LEU A 98 2.07 -3.55 16.01
CA LEU A 98 0.72 -3.07 16.30
C LEU A 98 0.40 -1.76 15.57
N PHE A 99 1.35 -0.83 15.46
CA PHE A 99 1.08 0.46 14.82
C PHE A 99 0.81 0.35 13.30
N PRO A 100 1.61 -0.38 12.50
CA PRO A 100 1.26 -0.70 11.12
C PRO A 100 -0.05 -1.49 10.99
N PHE A 101 -0.33 -2.41 11.91
CA PHE A 101 -1.54 -3.22 11.90
C PHE A 101 -2.82 -2.38 12.08
N LEU A 102 -2.80 -1.37 12.95
CA LEU A 102 -3.92 -0.43 13.13
C LEU A 102 -4.26 0.31 11.84
N TRP A 103 -3.24 0.74 11.08
CA TRP A 103 -3.44 1.37 9.79
C TRP A 103 -4.00 0.40 8.75
N ALA A 104 -3.50 -0.83 8.71
CA ALA A 104 -4.04 -1.86 7.83
C ALA A 104 -5.53 -2.13 8.13
N LEU A 105 -5.89 -2.22 9.41
CA LEU A 105 -7.28 -2.40 9.84
C LEU A 105 -8.15 -1.20 9.43
N PHE A 106 -7.65 0.03 9.58
CA PHE A 106 -8.33 1.24 9.13
C PHE A 106 -8.62 1.23 7.62
N PHE A 107 -7.64 0.86 6.79
CA PHE A 107 -7.84 0.75 5.35
C PHE A 107 -8.82 -0.37 4.96
N CYS A 108 -8.79 -1.51 5.66
CA CYS A 108 -9.79 -2.56 5.47
C CYS A 108 -11.21 -2.10 5.82
N CYS A 109 -11.38 -1.37 6.93
CA CYS A 109 -12.68 -0.82 7.32
C CYS A 109 -13.21 0.19 6.30
N ILE A 110 -12.36 1.07 5.75
CA ILE A 110 -12.74 2.02 4.69
C ILE A 110 -13.14 1.30 3.40
N TYR A 111 -12.49 0.18 3.09
CA TYR A 111 -12.79 -0.56 1.87
C TYR A 111 -14.12 -1.33 1.96
N ILE A 112 -14.46 -1.84 3.16
CA ILE A 112 -15.66 -2.65 3.39
C ILE A 112 -16.89 -1.78 3.69
N GLY A 113 -16.71 -0.64 4.38
CA GLY A 113 -17.78 0.30 4.74
C GLY A 113 -18.12 1.27 3.61
#